data_AF-A0A848HLY8-F1
#
_entry.id   AF-A0A848HLY8-F1
#
_cell.length_a   1.000
_cell.length_b   1.000
_cell.length_c   1.000
_cell.angle_alpha   90.00
_cell.angle_beta   90.00
_cell.angle_gamma   90.00
#
_symmetry.space_group_name_H-M   'P 1'
#
loop_
_entity.id
_entity.type
_entity.pdbx_description
1 polymer ?
#
loop_
_entity_poly.entity_id
_entity_poly.type
_entity_poly.pdbx_seq_one_letter_code
_entity_poly.pdbx_strand_id
1 'polypeptide(L)'
;MLLLTALFVTACATPEQRAASMQAEMDRMMQIYGPACAKLGFAANSDQWRGCVLQLSAKDDMERYGRSHYYAGYARPHWRFGGGWGPYW
;
A
#
# COMPACT_ATOMS: atom_id res chain seq x y z
N MET A 1 -31.55 3.21 -23.84
CA MET A 1 -31.05 2.25 -22.82
C MET A 1 -29.63 1.76 -23.18
N LEU A 2 -28.67 2.66 -23.40
CA LEU A 2 -27.28 2.33 -23.76
C LEU A 2 -26.26 2.79 -22.69
N LEU A 3 -26.68 3.67 -21.78
CA LEU A 3 -25.87 4.17 -20.66
C LEU A 3 -25.81 3.20 -19.47
N LEU A 4 -26.83 2.35 -19.30
CA LEU A 4 -26.91 1.38 -18.20
C LEU A 4 -25.96 0.19 -18.39
N THR A 5 -25.65 -0.21 -19.63
CA THR A 5 -24.75 -1.34 -19.93
C THR A 5 -23.28 -0.99 -19.73
N ALA A 6 -22.89 0.29 -19.84
CA ALA A 6 -21.51 0.72 -19.63
C ALA A 6 -21.07 0.67 -18.15
N LEU A 7 -22.02 0.80 -17.21
CA LEU A 7 -21.73 0.76 -15.77
C LEU A 7 -21.47 -0.65 -15.23
N PHE A 8 -21.93 -1.70 -15.93
CA PHE A 8 -21.69 -3.09 -15.50
C PHE A 8 -20.28 -3.60 -15.85
N VAL A 9 -19.57 -2.94 -16.77
CA VAL A 9 -18.23 -3.38 -17.22
C VAL A 9 -17.14 -3.00 -16.20
N THR A 10 -17.37 -1.99 -15.36
CA THR A 10 -16.39 -1.57 -14.34
C THR A 10 -16.36 -2.47 -13.10
N ALA A 11 -17.27 -3.44 -12.97
CA ALA A 11 -17.31 -4.38 -11.85
C ALA A 11 -16.42 -5.62 -12.04
N CYS A 12 -15.83 -5.84 -13.22
CA CYS A 12 -14.96 -6.99 -13.52
C CYS A 12 -13.46 -6.67 -13.35
N ALA A 13 -13.07 -5.97 -12.28
CA ALA A 13 -11.67 -6.01 -11.84
C ALA A 13 -11.40 -7.43 -11.31
N THR A 14 -10.97 -8.31 -12.21
CA THR A 14 -10.71 -9.73 -11.91
C THR A 14 -9.67 -9.87 -10.78
N PRO A 15 -9.77 -10.91 -9.93
CA PRO A 15 -8.81 -11.13 -8.85
C PRO A 15 -7.37 -11.22 -9.35
N GLU A 16 -7.17 -11.80 -10.54
CA GLU A 16 -5.89 -11.89 -11.24
C GLU A 16 -5.28 -10.50 -11.53
N GLN A 17 -6.08 -9.55 -12.01
CA GLN A 17 -5.61 -8.18 -12.27
C GLN A 17 -5.21 -7.47 -10.98
N ARG A 18 -5.91 -7.72 -9.87
CA ARG A 18 -5.55 -7.15 -8.57
C ARG A 18 -4.23 -7.73 -8.07
N ALA A 19 -4.04 -9.04 -8.15
CA ALA A 19 -2.79 -9.69 -7.76
C ALA A 19 -1.60 -9.14 -8.59
N ALA A 20 -1.76 -9.04 -9.91
CA ALA A 20 -0.74 -8.46 -10.79
C ALA A 20 -0.40 -7.00 -10.43
N SER A 21 -1.41 -6.18 -10.10
CA SER A 21 -1.20 -4.80 -9.69
C SER A 21 -0.43 -4.68 -8.37
N MET A 22 -0.75 -5.53 -7.40
CA MET A 22 -0.05 -5.55 -6.10
C MET A 22 1.39 -5.99 -6.26
N GLN A 23 1.65 -6.97 -7.13
CA GLN A 23 3.00 -7.46 -7.39
C GLN A 23 3.88 -6.39 -8.05
N ALA A 24 3.34 -5.68 -9.06
CA ALA A 24 4.03 -4.57 -9.68
C ALA A 24 4.33 -3.43 -8.69
N GLU A 25 3.44 -3.17 -7.73
CA GLU A 25 3.67 -2.18 -6.68
C GLU A 25 4.77 -2.62 -5.71
N MET A 26 4.80 -3.89 -5.31
CA MET A 26 5.89 -4.44 -4.51
C MET A 26 7.24 -4.31 -5.22
N ASP A 27 7.30 -4.65 -6.52
CA ASP A 27 8.52 -4.54 -7.33
C ASP A 27 9.04 -3.11 -7.37
N ARG A 28 8.14 -2.14 -7.53
CA ARG A 28 8.48 -0.72 -7.46
C ARG A 28 9.03 -0.34 -6.09
N MET A 29 8.37 -0.71 -5.00
CA MET A 29 8.82 -0.40 -3.65
C MET A 29 10.20 -1.01 -3.35
N MET A 30 10.45 -2.24 -3.81
CA MET A 30 11.76 -2.89 -3.69
C MET A 30 12.86 -2.12 -4.43
N GLN A 31 12.57 -1.56 -5.60
CA GLN A 31 13.52 -0.73 -6.35
C GLN A 31 13.80 0.62 -5.66
N ILE A 32 12.77 1.26 -5.10
CA ILE A 32 12.88 2.59 -4.49
C ILE A 32 13.52 2.51 -3.09
N TYR A 33 12.99 1.66 -2.21
CA TYR A 33 13.39 1.61 -0.79
C TYR A 33 14.42 0.52 -0.49
N GLY A 34 14.52 -0.51 -1.34
CA GLY A 34 15.44 -1.63 -1.16
C GLY A 34 16.91 -1.23 -0.98
N PRO A 35 17.46 -0.29 -1.77
CA PRO A 35 18.83 0.20 -1.59
C PRO A 35 19.07 0.88 -0.25
N ALA A 36 18.07 1.57 0.31
CA ALA A 36 18.16 2.17 1.64
C ALA A 36 18.22 1.09 2.72
N CYS A 37 17.35 0.07 2.63
CA CYS A 37 17.35 -1.06 3.54
C CYS A 37 18.65 -1.89 3.47
N ALA A 38 19.25 -2.03 2.28
CA ALA A 38 20.56 -2.66 2.13
C ALA A 38 21.67 -1.87 2.82
N LYS A 39 21.66 -0.52 2.72
CA LYS A 39 22.61 0.36 3.44
C LYS A 39 22.44 0.31 4.95
N LEU A 40 21.24 0.00 5.44
CA LEU A 40 20.96 -0.22 6.86
C LEU A 40 21.45 -1.60 7.36
N GLY A 41 22.00 -2.44 6.47
CA GLY A 41 22.60 -3.73 6.82
C GLY A 41 21.65 -4.92 6.71
N PHE A 42 20.42 -4.74 6.23
CA PHE A 42 19.52 -5.86 5.99
C PHE A 42 19.94 -6.65 4.75
N ALA A 43 20.01 -7.98 4.86
CA ALA A 43 20.31 -8.86 3.73
C ALA A 43 19.20 -8.75 2.67
N ALA A 44 19.56 -8.48 1.42
CA ALA A 44 18.61 -8.34 0.32
C ALA A 44 17.67 -9.56 0.22
N ASN A 45 16.39 -9.32 -0.07
CA ASN A 45 15.32 -10.32 -0.16
C ASN A 45 15.00 -11.10 1.14
N SER A 46 15.72 -10.87 2.24
CA SER A 46 15.34 -11.41 3.55
C SER A 46 14.01 -10.85 4.02
N ASP A 47 13.35 -11.55 4.95
CA ASP A 47 12.08 -11.07 5.52
C ASP A 47 12.28 -9.76 6.29
N GLN A 48 13.42 -9.58 6.95
CA GLN A 48 13.76 -8.33 7.63
C GLN A 48 13.93 -7.17 6.64
N TRP A 49 14.58 -7.41 5.50
CA TRP A 49 14.72 -6.41 4.43
C TRP A 49 13.36 -6.04 3.82
N ARG A 50 12.49 -7.02 3.57
CA ARG A 50 11.11 -6.77 3.09
C ARG A 50 10.30 -5.97 4.11
N GLY A 51 10.44 -6.28 5.40
CA GLY A 51 9.85 -5.49 6.48
C GLY A 51 10.31 -4.03 6.48
N CYS A 52 11.61 -3.79 6.30
CA CYS A 52 12.16 -2.44 6.17
C CYS A 52 11.58 -1.68 4.96
N VAL A 53 11.48 -2.32 3.79
CA VAL A 53 10.91 -1.72 2.57
C VAL A 53 9.47 -1.28 2.81
N LEU A 54 8.64 -2.14 3.43
CA LEU A 54 7.25 -1.84 3.75
C LEU A 54 7.10 -0.70 4.77
N GLN A 55 8.00 -0.62 5.76
CA GLN A 55 7.98 0.47 6.74
C GLN A 55 8.34 1.82 6.12
N LEU A 56 9.36 1.84 5.25
CA LEU A 56 9.77 3.06 4.57
C LEU A 56 8.71 3.56 3.59
N SER A 57 8.06 2.66 2.83
CA SER A 57 6.97 3.04 1.94
C SER A 57 5.78 3.61 2.70
N ALA A 58 5.35 2.95 3.79
CA ALA A 58 4.26 3.44 4.62
C ALA A 58 4.57 4.82 5.22
N LYS A 59 5.82 5.07 5.61
CA LYS A 59 6.24 6.39 6.11
C LYS A 59 6.12 7.47 5.03
N ASP A 60 6.61 7.20 3.84
CA ASP A 60 6.55 8.14 2.70
C ASP A 60 5.10 8.40 2.26
N ASP A 61 4.24 7.38 2.23
CA ASP A 61 2.81 7.55 1.96
C ASP A 61 2.14 8.45 3.00
N MET A 62 2.45 8.27 4.27
CA MET A 62 1.92 9.13 5.35
C MET A 62 2.47 10.56 5.24
N GLU A 63 3.71 10.76 4.82
CA GLU A 63 4.27 12.09 4.59
C GLU A 63 3.62 12.79 3.39
N ARG A 64 3.31 12.04 2.32
CA ARG A 64 2.68 12.55 1.08
C ARG A 64 1.19 12.82 1.24
N TYR A 65 0.45 11.89 1.83
CA TYR A 65 -1.01 11.94 1.93
C TYR A 65 -1.53 12.40 3.29
N GLY A 66 -0.72 12.30 4.35
CA GLY A 66 -1.10 12.72 5.71
C GLY A 66 -1.13 14.24 5.92
N ARG A 67 -0.63 15.04 4.96
CA ARG A 67 -0.63 16.51 5.04
C ARG A 67 -1.92 17.16 4.50
N SER A 68 -3.01 16.40 4.32
CA SER A 68 -4.34 16.98 4.06
C SER A 68 -4.95 17.50 5.37
N HIS A 69 -4.48 18.67 5.82
CA HIS A 69 -4.96 19.33 7.03
C HIS A 69 -6.33 20.02 6.87
N TYR A 70 -7.00 19.91 5.72
CA TYR A 70 -8.29 20.56 5.48
C TYR A 70 -9.51 19.79 5.99
N TYR A 71 -9.34 18.55 6.45
CA TYR A 71 -10.43 17.72 7.01
C TYR A 71 -10.04 16.99 8.32
N ALA A 72 -9.06 17.53 9.06
CA ALA A 72 -8.55 16.91 10.29
C ALA A 72 -9.45 17.11 11.53
N GLY A 73 -10.77 17.32 11.35
CA GLY A 73 -11.75 17.45 12.44
C GLY A 73 -12.53 16.16 12.76
N TYR A 74 -12.58 15.20 11.82
CA TYR A 74 -13.42 13.98 11.98
C TYR A 74 -12.68 12.66 11.71
N ALA A 75 -11.42 12.71 11.28
CA ALA A 75 -10.63 11.49 11.06
C ALA A 75 -10.03 11.02 12.39
N ARG A 76 -10.69 10.06 13.04
CA ARG A 76 -10.10 9.27 14.12
C ARG A 76 -8.78 8.66 13.61
N PRO A 77 -7.65 8.83 14.33
CA PRO A 77 -6.37 8.28 13.90
C PRO A 77 -6.39 6.76 14.06
N HIS A 78 -6.74 6.05 12.99
CA HIS A 78 -6.75 4.58 12.97
C HIS A 78 -5.34 3.97 12.87
N TRP A 79 -4.30 4.79 12.72
CA TRP A 79 -2.89 4.37 12.75
C TRP A 79 -2.28 4.50 14.15
N ARG A 80 -3.08 4.29 15.19
CA ARG A 80 -2.58 4.09 16.55
C ARG A 80 -2.18 2.62 16.67
N PHE A 81 -0.87 2.37 16.69
CA PHE A 81 -0.22 1.10 17.05
C PHE A 81 -1.16 0.10 17.78
N GLY A 82 -1.61 -0.94 17.08
CA GLY A 82 -2.31 -2.08 17.72
C GLY A 82 -3.46 -2.68 16.90
N GLY A 83 -3.24 -3.90 16.40
CA GLY A 83 -4.27 -4.92 16.24
C GLY A 83 -5.46 -4.57 15.35
N GLY A 84 -5.28 -4.65 14.03
CA GLY A 84 -6.37 -4.42 13.08
C GLY A 84 -6.32 -5.36 11.89
N TRP A 85 -5.93 -6.62 12.13
CA TRP A 85 -6.18 -7.68 11.16
C TRP A 85 -7.72 -7.91 11.10
N GLY A 86 -8.48 -7.13 10.32
CA GLY A 86 -9.91 -7.33 10.06
C GLY A 86 -10.29 -8.76 9.65
N PRO A 87 -11.55 -9.19 9.81
CA PRO A 87 -11.91 -10.61 9.91
C PRO A 87 -11.99 -11.38 8.57
N TYR A 88 -11.18 -11.06 7.56
CA TYR A 88 -11.27 -11.67 6.22
C TYR A 88 -9.94 -12.17 5.64
N TRP A 89 -9.08 -12.72 6.49
CA TRP A 89 -7.94 -13.56 6.10
C TRP A 89 -7.89 -14.79 6.98
#